data_AF-A0A6A4SZX4-F1
#
_entry.id   AF-A0A6A4SZX4-F1
#
_cell.length_a   1.000
_cell.length_b   1.000
_cell.length_c   1.000
_cell.angle_alpha   90.00
_cell.angle_beta   90.00
_cell.angle_gamma   90.00
#
_symmetry.space_group_name_H-M   'P 1'
#
loop_
_entity.id
_entity.type
_entity.pdbx_description
1 polymer ?
#
loop_
_entity_poly.entity_id
_entity_poly.type
_entity_poly.pdbx_seq_one_letter_code
_entity_poly.pdbx_strand_id
1 'polypeptide(L)'
;MVTGSWLANAAPNVLATFIFQDEPTWHVVLDLKHIVELVVAPVHSDESISYLERKIGEHCQRYQELFPNNCVLPKHHYLEHYDLLIRLFGPLETRRKA
;
A
#
# COMPACT_ATOMS: atom_id res chain seq x y z
N MET A 1 18.24 20.43 16.00
CA MET A 1 17.36 20.92 14.92
C MET A 1 17.71 20.15 13.66
N VAL A 2 16.97 19.08 13.33
CA VAL A 2 17.17 18.32 12.08
C VAL A 2 16.11 18.79 11.09
N THR A 3 16.50 19.67 10.18
CA THR A 3 15.65 20.14 9.09
C THR A 3 15.61 19.10 7.98
N GLY A 4 14.42 18.56 7.73
CA GLY A 4 13.92 18.21 6.39
C GLY A 4 14.74 17.23 5.55
N SER A 5 14.68 15.93 5.89
CA SER A 5 15.04 14.84 4.94
C SER A 5 13.79 14.05 4.52
N TRP A 6 12.74 14.75 4.08
CA TRP A 6 11.56 14.12 3.48
C TRP A 6 11.56 14.22 1.95
N LEU A 7 12.35 15.16 1.38
CA LEU A 7 12.39 15.40 -0.07
C LEU A 7 13.26 14.38 -0.82
N ALA A 8 14.30 13.83 -0.20
CA ALA A 8 15.26 12.95 -0.89
C ALA A 8 14.65 11.57 -1.28
N ASN A 9 13.67 11.06 -0.52
CA ASN A 9 12.99 9.80 -0.83
C ASN A 9 11.74 9.96 -1.72
N ALA A 10 11.28 11.19 -1.93
CA ALA A 10 10.12 11.48 -2.77
C ALA A 10 10.47 11.59 -4.26
N ALA A 11 11.72 11.96 -4.58
CA ALA A 11 12.15 12.31 -5.94
C ALA A 11 11.92 11.19 -6.99
N PRO A 12 12.22 9.90 -6.74
CA PRO A 12 11.98 8.86 -7.74
C PRO A 12 10.49 8.62 -8.00
N ASN A 13 9.66 8.70 -6.95
CA ASN A 13 8.22 8.45 -7.03
C ASN A 13 7.49 9.59 -7.74
N VAL A 14 7.87 10.85 -7.49
CA VAL A 14 7.29 12.01 -8.18
C VAL A 14 7.65 12.01 -9.65
N LEU A 15 8.92 11.69 -9.99
CA LEU A 15 9.35 11.62 -11.38
C LEU A 15 8.64 10.48 -12.14
N ALA A 16 8.50 9.31 -11.52
CA ALA A 16 7.77 8.19 -12.12
C ALA A 16 6.27 8.50 -12.30
N THR A 17 5.67 9.22 -11.35
CA THR A 17 4.28 9.69 -11.50
C THR A 17 4.14 10.70 -12.63
N PHE A 18 5.16 11.54 -12.89
CA PHE A 18 5.15 12.48 -14.01
C PHE A 18 5.28 11.79 -15.38
N ILE A 19 5.96 10.65 -15.44
CA ILE A 19 6.27 9.93 -16.69
C ILE A 19 5.19 8.90 -17.04
N PHE A 20 4.58 8.24 -16.05
CA PHE A 20 3.65 7.12 -16.26
C PHE A 20 2.21 7.44 -15.80
N GLN A 21 1.86 8.73 -15.79
CA GLN A 21 0.62 9.24 -15.22
C GLN A 21 -0.64 8.63 -15.86
N ASP A 22 -0.57 8.28 -17.15
CA ASP A 22 -1.67 7.69 -17.90
C ASP A 22 -1.58 6.16 -18.05
N GLU A 23 -0.55 5.51 -17.48
CA GLU A 23 -0.37 4.08 -17.62
C GLU A 23 -1.22 3.33 -16.57
N PRO A 24 -2.21 2.51 -16.98
CA PRO A 24 -3.09 1.80 -16.03
C PRO A 24 -2.31 0.87 -15.09
N THR A 25 -1.23 0.28 -15.60
CA THR A 25 -0.32 -0.57 -14.81
C THR A 25 0.36 0.20 -13.67
N TRP A 26 0.65 1.48 -13.87
CA TRP A 26 1.26 2.33 -12.84
C TRP A 26 0.32 2.54 -11.65
N HIS A 27 -0.98 2.64 -11.90
CA HIS A 27 -2.00 2.78 -10.86
C HIS A 27 -2.06 1.57 -9.94
N VAL A 28 -1.86 0.36 -10.47
CA VAL A 28 -1.75 -0.87 -9.65
C VAL A 28 -0.58 -0.78 -8.67
N VAL A 29 0.57 -0.29 -9.14
CA VAL A 29 1.77 -0.12 -8.30
C VAL A 29 1.55 0.95 -7.24
N LEU A 30 0.93 2.08 -7.59
CA LEU A 30 0.59 3.14 -6.65
C LEU A 30 -0.40 2.69 -5.59
N ASP A 31 -1.42 1.93 -5.98
CA ASP A 31 -2.40 1.34 -5.05
C ASP A 31 -1.71 0.38 -4.07
N LEU A 32 -0.81 -0.49 -4.56
CA LEU A 32 -0.04 -1.40 -3.70
C LEU A 32 0.86 -0.63 -2.73
N LYS A 33 1.53 0.42 -3.20
CA LYS A 33 2.35 1.29 -2.34
C LYS A 33 1.51 1.90 -1.22
N HIS A 34 0.32 2.42 -1.56
CA HIS A 34 -0.57 3.04 -0.58
C HIS A 34 -1.08 2.02 0.45
N ILE A 35 -1.42 0.80 0.01
CA ILE A 35 -1.78 -0.31 0.91
C ILE A 35 -0.64 -0.59 1.89
N VAL A 36 0.60 -0.70 1.41
CA VAL A 36 1.76 -0.93 2.28
C VAL A 36 1.93 0.20 3.28
N GLU A 37 1.79 1.46 2.86
CA GLU A 37 1.87 2.62 3.76
C GLU A 37 0.80 2.62 4.86
N LEU A 38 -0.43 2.20 4.53
CA LEU A 38 -1.49 2.02 5.50
C LEU A 38 -1.15 0.89 6.46
N VAL A 39 -0.80 -0.29 5.95
CA VAL A 39 -0.49 -1.49 6.76
C VAL A 39 0.62 -1.22 7.79
N VAL A 40 1.66 -0.48 7.40
CA VAL A 40 2.80 -0.14 8.29
C VAL A 40 2.57 1.13 9.12
N ALA A 41 1.38 1.74 9.05
CA ALA A 41 1.06 2.90 9.87
C ALA A 41 1.17 2.53 11.37
N PRO A 42 1.77 3.40 12.20
CA PRO A 42 2.04 3.10 13.60
C PRO A 42 0.78 3.08 14.48
N VAL A 43 -0.32 3.65 13.99
CA VAL A 43 -1.60 3.77 14.71
C VAL A 43 -2.71 3.55 13.70
N HIS A 44 -3.71 2.76 14.10
CA HIS A 44 -4.88 2.44 13.30
C HIS A 44 -6.15 2.78 14.08
N SER A 45 -7.09 3.45 13.42
CA SER A 45 -8.48 3.56 13.85
C SER A 45 -9.36 2.55 13.09
N ASP A 46 -10.57 2.28 13.58
CA ASP A 46 -11.53 1.41 12.89
C ASP A 46 -11.83 1.90 11.46
N GLU A 47 -11.87 3.22 11.24
CA GLU A 47 -12.05 3.82 9.92
C GLU A 47 -10.85 3.54 9.02
N SER A 48 -9.62 3.64 9.54
CA SER A 48 -8.41 3.35 8.75
C SER A 48 -8.30 1.87 8.37
N ILE A 49 -8.75 0.97 9.25
CA ILE A 49 -8.80 -0.47 8.99
C ILE A 49 -9.86 -0.78 7.94
N SER A 50 -11.06 -0.22 8.08
CA SER A 50 -12.14 -0.34 7.07
C SER A 50 -11.71 0.23 5.71
N TYR A 51 -10.94 1.32 5.72
CA TYR A 51 -10.36 1.92 4.52
C TYR A 51 -9.35 0.99 3.86
N LEU A 52 -8.49 0.35 4.65
CA LEU A 52 -7.51 -0.63 4.19
C LEU A 52 -8.19 -1.84 3.52
N GLU A 53 -9.22 -2.41 4.16
CA GLU A 53 -10.02 -3.51 3.60
C GLU A 53 -10.56 -3.17 2.21
N ARG A 54 -11.22 -2.01 2.07
CA ARG A 54 -11.73 -1.54 0.79
C ARG A 54 -10.61 -1.33 -0.23
N LYS A 55 -9.49 -0.74 0.18
CA LYS A 55 -8.37 -0.41 -0.71
C LYS A 55 -7.70 -1.67 -1.28
N ILE A 56 -7.59 -2.73 -0.49
CA ILE A 56 -7.10 -4.04 -0.94
C ILE A 56 -8.05 -4.64 -1.98
N GLY A 57 -9.37 -4.60 -1.74
CA GLY A 57 -10.37 -5.07 -2.69
C GLY A 57 -10.30 -4.34 -4.04
N GLU A 58 -10.22 -3.01 -4.02
CA GLU A 58 -10.06 -2.18 -5.22
C GLU A 58 -8.78 -2.51 -5.99
N HIS A 59 -7.67 -2.73 -5.29
CA HIS A 59 -6.40 -3.11 -5.90
C HIS A 59 -6.48 -4.48 -6.58
N CYS A 60 -7.05 -5.49 -5.91
CA CYS A 60 -7.23 -6.83 -6.46
C CYS A 60 -8.12 -6.81 -7.71
N GLN A 61 -9.22 -6.04 -7.68
CA GLN A 61 -10.09 -5.87 -8.84
C GLN A 61 -9.34 -5.25 -10.02
N ARG A 62 -8.65 -4.11 -9.80
CA ARG A 62 -7.88 -3.41 -10.85
C ARG A 62 -6.78 -4.31 -11.43
N TYR A 63 -6.13 -5.10 -10.60
CA TYR A 63 -5.12 -6.06 -11.05
C TYR A 63 -5.71 -7.12 -11.99
N GLN A 64 -6.86 -7.69 -11.63
CA GLN A 64 -7.53 -8.71 -12.46
C GLN A 64 -8.04 -8.12 -13.79
N GLU A 65 -8.52 -6.88 -13.79
CA GLU A 65 -8.97 -6.19 -15.01
C GLU A 65 -7.81 -5.99 -16.01
N LEU A 66 -6.61 -5.64 -15.51
CA LEU A 66 -5.43 -5.40 -16.35
C LEU A 66 -4.67 -6.67 -16.72
N PHE A 67 -4.73 -7.70 -15.88
CA PHE A 67 -4.02 -8.97 -16.07
C PHE A 67 -4.99 -10.16 -15.97
N PRO A 68 -5.99 -10.28 -16.86
CA PRO A 68 -7.06 -11.28 -16.74
C PRO A 68 -6.59 -12.73 -16.83
N ASN A 69 -5.42 -12.96 -17.44
CA ASN A 69 -4.83 -14.29 -17.58
C ASN A 69 -3.87 -14.64 -16.42
N ASN A 70 -3.66 -13.73 -15.48
CA ASN A 70 -2.77 -13.94 -14.34
C ASN A 70 -3.60 -14.30 -13.10
N CYS A 71 -3.24 -15.39 -12.44
CA CYS A 71 -3.81 -15.68 -11.13
C CYS A 71 -3.28 -14.65 -10.10
N VAL A 72 -4.16 -14.23 -9.19
CA VAL A 72 -3.78 -13.46 -8.01
C VAL A 72 -2.72 -14.28 -7.25
N LEU A 73 -1.49 -13.76 -7.21
CA LEU A 73 -0.40 -14.49 -6.55
C LEU A 73 -0.69 -14.67 -5.05
N PRO A 74 -0.25 -15.76 -4.41
CA PRO A 74 -0.43 -15.99 -2.97
C PRO A 74 0.00 -14.81 -2.08
N LYS A 75 0.94 -13.99 -2.55
CA LYS A 75 1.39 -12.77 -1.87
C LYS A 75 0.29 -11.69 -1.74
N HIS A 76 -0.64 -11.60 -2.69
CA HIS A 76 -1.77 -10.68 -2.62
C HIS A 76 -2.84 -11.19 -1.65
N HIS A 77 -3.04 -12.52 -1.57
CA HIS A 77 -3.95 -13.10 -0.57
C HIS A 77 -3.51 -12.79 0.87
N TYR A 78 -2.20 -12.71 1.15
CA TYR A 78 -1.74 -12.24 2.48
C TYR A 78 -2.16 -10.80 2.80
N LEU A 79 -2.37 -9.95 1.79
CA LEU A 79 -2.81 -8.58 2.03
C LEU A 79 -4.22 -8.54 2.62
N GLU A 80 -5.09 -9.45 2.17
CA GLU A 80 -6.49 -9.57 2.60
C GLU A 80 -6.67 -9.97 4.07
N HIS A 81 -5.59 -10.31 4.79
CA HIS A 81 -5.64 -10.63 6.22
C HIS A 81 -5.13 -9.52 7.13
N TYR A 82 -4.56 -8.44 6.59
CA TYR A 82 -3.90 -7.43 7.43
C TYR A 82 -4.87 -6.65 8.31
N ASP A 83 -6.10 -6.43 7.86
CA ASP A 83 -7.17 -5.86 8.67
C ASP A 83 -7.41 -6.69 9.95
N LEU A 84 -7.58 -8.00 9.80
CA LEU A 84 -7.77 -8.92 10.92
C LEU A 84 -6.52 -8.98 11.81
N LEU A 85 -5.34 -9.07 11.21
CA LEU A 85 -4.08 -9.13 11.94
C LEU A 85 -3.84 -7.85 12.76
N ILE A 86 -4.14 -6.67 12.20
CA ILE A 86 -4.03 -5.40 12.91
C ILE A 86 -5.05 -5.31 14.05
N ARG A 87 -6.29 -5.79 13.87
CA ARG A 87 -7.31 -5.84 14.93
C ARG A 87 -6.89 -6.76 16.09
N LEU A 88 -6.25 -7.89 15.79
CA LEU A 88 -5.89 -8.90 16.80
C LEU A 88 -4.58 -8.59 17.51
N PHE A 89 -3.56 -8.12 16.79
CA PHE A 89 -2.20 -7.99 17.29
C PHE A 89 -1.72 -6.54 17.39
N GLY A 90 -2.52 -5.60 16.90
CA GLY A 90 -2.13 -4.20 16.80
C GLY A 90 -1.31 -3.89 15.55
N PRO A 91 -0.84 -2.64 15.41
CA PRO A 91 -0.04 -2.18 14.28
C PRO A 91 1.24 -3.01 14.10
N LEU A 92 1.72 -3.13 12.86
CA LEU A 92 3.01 -3.76 12.61
C LEU A 92 4.14 -2.93 13.23
N GLU A 93 4.84 -3.49 14.22
CA GLU A 93 6.00 -2.84 14.82
C GLU A 93 7.15 -2.75 13.80
N THR A 94 7.27 -1.61 13.14
CA THR A 94 8.51 -1.28 12.43
C THR A 94 9.53 -0.84 13.47
N ARG A 95 10.33 -1.76 14.01
CA ARG A 95 11.45 -1.40 14.88
C ARG A 95 12.35 -0.39 14.15
N ARG A 96 12.27 0.89 14.52
CA ARG A 96 13.35 1.84 14.23
C ARG A 96 14.52 1.40 15.10
N LYS A 97 15.60 0.93 14.48
CA LYS A 97 16.87 0.78 15.21
C LYS A 97 17.18 2.14 15.83
N ALA A 98 17.30 2.14 17.16
CA ALA A 98 17.76 3.29 17.94
C ALA A 98 19.20 3.64 17.56
#